data_AF-A0A7G8H540-F1
#
_entry.id   AF-A0A7G8H540-F1
#
_cell.length_a   1.000
_cell.length_b   1.000
_cell.length_c   1.000
_cell.angle_alpha   90.00
_cell.angle_beta   90.00
_cell.angle_gamma   90.00
#
_symmetry.space_group_name_H-M   'P 1'
#
loop_
_entity.id
_entity.type
_entity.pdbx_description
1 polymer ?
#
loop_
_entity_poly.entity_id
_entity_poly.type
_entity_poly.pdbx_seq_one_letter_code
_entity_poly.pdbx_strand_id
1 'polypeptide(L)'
;MSQLQPKRIVLHCRLHKTGSTYIQRNLKRNQDLLLKQGVRYLGPNTFKKRCPKLWRHLQWGRLDRRTSSALQAETRTNLLELAGDKPESIHTIFLSFEAIFGTLRSGLIDEGRNKVPNKEHKPGLYRYAKARTKRLMTGLEDSLGQRSIEWTVLFANRNPEAFIRSCHTQLIKEGHHTPETSHFDTFRQTADFSHSDPQQLEQSLSKLRSKRDLTVVTLNYDQASNPQEPSIFLWNLLKRALPNQADLLKQQLEASPENDKLAKTPNPGLSERGLELALQARPLFSRSEWKLFRKFLEKNFCKSS
;
A
#
# COMPACT_ATOMS: atom_id res chain seq x y z
N MET A 1 0.29 -19.24 27.94
CA MET A 1 1.01 -18.60 26.81
C MET A 1 0.14 -17.50 26.24
N SER A 2 0.60 -16.25 26.23
CA SER A 2 -0.14 -15.14 25.63
C SER A 2 -0.22 -15.35 24.11
N GLN A 3 -1.44 -15.53 23.61
CA GLN A 3 -1.65 -15.74 22.17
C GLN A 3 -2.08 -14.41 21.56
N LEU A 4 -1.33 -13.96 20.56
CA LEU A 4 -1.78 -12.89 19.68
C LEU A 4 -3.09 -13.33 18.99
N GLN A 5 -4.20 -12.72 19.37
CA GLN A 5 -5.55 -13.02 18.88
C GLN A 5 -6.24 -11.73 18.42
N PRO A 6 -5.81 -11.15 17.28
CA PRO A 6 -6.40 -9.92 16.78
C PRO A 6 -7.86 -10.19 16.41
N LYS A 7 -8.76 -9.34 16.91
CA LYS A 7 -10.17 -9.37 16.52
C LYS A 7 -10.37 -8.85 15.11
N ARG A 8 -9.50 -7.92 14.68
CA ARG A 8 -9.62 -7.20 13.41
C ARG A 8 -8.29 -7.07 12.67
N ILE A 9 -8.33 -7.18 11.34
CA ILE A 9 -7.21 -6.83 10.47
C ILE A 9 -7.66 -5.78 9.45
N VAL A 10 -6.96 -4.66 9.44
CA VAL A 10 -7.18 -3.57 8.49
C VAL A 10 -6.12 -3.62 7.41
N LEU A 11 -6.55 -3.57 6.16
CA LEU A 11 -5.73 -3.63 4.97
C LEU A 11 -5.89 -2.35 4.17
N HIS A 12 -4.96 -1.43 4.32
CA HIS A 12 -4.89 -0.24 3.47
C HIS A 12 -4.08 -0.53 2.20
N CYS A 13 -4.78 -0.51 1.06
CA CYS A 13 -4.21 -0.69 -0.26
C CYS A 13 -4.14 0.65 -1.01
N ARG A 14 -3.18 0.77 -1.93
CA ARG A 14 -2.93 2.00 -2.68
C ARG A 14 -3.78 2.04 -3.95
N LEU A 15 -4.48 3.16 -4.23
CA LEU A 15 -4.68 3.65 -5.61
C LEU A 15 -4.08 5.06 -5.81
N HIS A 16 -3.13 5.49 -4.97
CA HIS A 16 -2.35 6.72 -5.16
C HIS A 16 -1.07 6.69 -4.29
N LYS A 17 0.06 7.19 -4.79
CA LYS A 17 1.37 7.05 -4.10
C LYS A 17 1.63 8.13 -3.05
N THR A 18 1.22 9.37 -3.32
CA THR A 18 1.50 10.53 -2.46
C THR A 18 0.76 10.42 -1.12
N GLY A 19 -0.55 10.14 -1.18
CA GLY A 19 -1.37 9.92 0.02
C GLY A 19 -0.89 8.71 0.84
N SER A 20 -0.64 7.56 0.20
CA SER A 20 -0.25 6.36 0.95
C SER A 20 1.14 6.43 1.59
N THR A 21 2.10 7.17 1.01
CA THR A 21 3.43 7.34 1.61
C THR A 21 3.36 8.21 2.87
N TYR A 22 2.53 9.26 2.83
CA TYR A 22 2.22 10.09 4.00
C TYR A 22 1.64 9.27 5.15
N ILE A 23 0.61 8.48 4.87
CA ILE A 23 0.00 7.58 5.87
C ILE A 23 1.04 6.60 6.43
N GLN A 24 1.78 5.91 5.57
CA GLN A 24 2.74 4.89 6.00
C GLN A 24 3.87 5.45 6.87
N ARG A 25 4.34 6.67 6.60
CA ARG A 25 5.36 7.35 7.40
C ARG A 25 4.82 7.76 8.77
N ASN A 26 3.61 8.33 8.80
CA ASN A 26 2.97 8.74 10.04
C ASN A 26 2.64 7.54 10.94
N LEU A 27 2.06 6.48 10.40
CA LEU A 27 1.79 5.25 11.18
C LEU A 27 3.07 4.59 11.67
N LYS A 28 4.16 4.61 10.87
CA LYS A 28 5.44 4.04 11.29
C LYS A 28 6.09 4.84 12.42
N ARG A 29 6.09 6.17 12.30
CA ARG A 29 6.66 7.07 13.31
C ARG A 29 5.92 6.95 14.64
N ASN A 30 4.60 6.88 14.59
CA ASN A 30 3.74 6.83 15.76
C ASN A 30 3.37 5.39 16.15
N GLN A 31 4.23 4.42 15.84
CA GLN A 31 3.95 3.01 16.11
C GLN A 31 3.71 2.78 17.61
N ASP A 32 4.48 3.37 18.51
CA ASP A 32 4.37 3.11 19.95
C ASP A 32 3.03 3.61 20.51
N LEU A 33 2.52 4.72 19.96
CA LEU A 33 1.19 5.21 20.27
C LEU A 33 0.11 4.22 19.79
N LEU A 34 0.23 3.72 18.56
CA LEU A 34 -0.68 2.70 18.04
C LEU A 34 -0.66 1.44 18.92
N LEU A 35 0.50 1.03 19.43
CA LEU A 35 0.62 -0.13 20.32
C LEU A 35 -0.06 0.06 21.66
N LYS A 36 0.08 1.24 22.27
CA LYS A 36 -0.65 1.58 23.50
C LYS A 36 -2.17 1.47 23.30
N GLN A 37 -2.64 1.66 22.07
CA GLN A 37 -4.04 1.54 21.67
C GLN A 37 -4.40 0.14 21.12
N GLY A 38 -3.56 -0.89 21.31
CA GLY A 38 -3.82 -2.25 20.86
C GLY A 38 -3.73 -2.47 19.33
N VAL A 39 -3.10 -1.53 18.60
CA VAL A 39 -2.99 -1.55 17.13
C VAL A 39 -1.54 -1.79 16.69
N ARG A 40 -1.27 -2.96 16.09
CA ARG A 40 0.04 -3.28 15.50
C ARG A 40 0.10 -2.88 14.03
N TYR A 41 0.86 -1.84 13.71
CA TYR A 41 1.09 -1.42 12.33
C TYR A 41 2.25 -2.17 11.65
N LEU A 42 1.99 -2.72 10.46
CA LEU A 42 2.99 -3.37 9.60
C LEU A 42 2.99 -2.73 8.19
N GLY A 43 3.98 -1.87 7.97
CA GLY A 43 4.25 -1.27 6.66
C GLY A 43 4.99 -2.23 5.69
N PRO A 44 5.24 -1.81 4.43
CA PRO A 44 5.77 -2.69 3.38
C PRO A 44 7.14 -3.28 3.75
N ASN A 45 8.04 -2.44 4.27
CA ASN A 45 9.40 -2.85 4.60
C ASN A 45 9.43 -3.78 5.81
N THR A 46 8.63 -3.48 6.84
CA THR A 46 8.52 -4.32 8.03
C THR A 46 7.95 -5.68 7.64
N PHE A 47 6.85 -5.72 6.90
CA PHE A 47 6.21 -6.95 6.46
C PHE A 47 7.14 -7.79 5.56
N LYS A 48 7.80 -7.18 4.57
CA LYS A 48 8.73 -7.90 3.69
C LYS A 48 9.94 -8.49 4.44
N LYS A 49 10.49 -7.76 5.41
CA LYS A 49 11.68 -8.19 6.17
C LYS A 49 11.34 -9.20 7.27
N ARG A 50 10.24 -8.98 7.98
CA ARG A 50 9.85 -9.77 9.16
C ARG A 50 8.90 -10.90 8.84
N CYS A 51 8.20 -10.89 7.71
CA CYS A 51 7.34 -11.99 7.29
C CYS A 51 7.68 -12.43 5.86
N PRO A 52 8.94 -12.85 5.58
CA PRO A 52 9.41 -13.08 4.21
C PRO A 52 8.70 -14.26 3.53
N LYS A 53 8.39 -15.37 4.23
CA LYS A 53 7.60 -16.45 3.63
C LYS A 53 6.17 -16.03 3.33
N LEU A 54 5.52 -15.25 4.21
CA LEU A 54 4.18 -14.72 3.96
C LEU A 54 4.17 -13.74 2.79
N TRP A 55 5.19 -12.88 2.70
CA TRP A 55 5.38 -12.01 1.54
C TRP A 55 5.55 -12.80 0.24
N ARG A 56 6.34 -13.88 0.25
CA ARG A 56 6.49 -14.76 -0.92
C ARG A 56 5.20 -15.47 -1.28
N HIS A 57 4.45 -15.94 -0.28
CA HIS A 57 3.14 -16.56 -0.46
C HIS A 57 2.13 -15.57 -1.07
N LEU A 58 2.08 -14.33 -0.58
CA LEU A 58 1.28 -13.26 -1.15
C LEU A 58 1.58 -13.08 -2.65
N GLN A 59 2.85 -12.99 -3.01
CA GLN A 59 3.26 -12.70 -4.39
C GLN A 59 3.07 -13.90 -5.33
N TRP A 60 3.45 -15.12 -4.90
CA TRP A 60 3.64 -16.26 -5.79
C TRP A 60 2.92 -17.54 -5.34
N GLY A 61 2.21 -17.49 -4.23
CA GLY A 61 1.48 -18.63 -3.68
C GLY A 61 0.33 -19.09 -4.59
N ARG A 62 0.07 -20.40 -4.54
CA ARG A 62 -1.07 -21.04 -5.20
C ARG A 62 -2.32 -20.90 -4.34
N LEU A 63 -3.46 -20.59 -4.96
CA LEU A 63 -4.75 -20.37 -4.27
C LEU A 63 -5.48 -21.67 -3.91
N ASP A 64 -5.18 -22.74 -4.63
CA ASP A 64 -5.74 -24.10 -4.51
C ASP A 64 -5.05 -24.93 -3.43
N ARG A 65 -3.94 -24.46 -2.86
CA ARG A 65 -3.17 -25.18 -1.85
C ARG A 65 -3.34 -24.56 -0.47
N ARG A 66 -3.45 -25.41 0.55
CA ARG A 66 -3.34 -24.98 1.95
C ARG A 66 -1.98 -24.33 2.18
N THR A 67 -1.96 -23.37 3.10
CA THR A 67 -0.70 -22.80 3.59
C THR A 67 0.13 -23.90 4.25
N SER A 68 1.44 -23.91 4.03
CA SER A 68 2.30 -24.93 4.62
C SER A 68 2.49 -24.68 6.12
N SER A 69 2.66 -25.75 6.90
CA SER A 69 2.98 -25.64 8.33
C SER A 69 4.20 -24.75 8.60
N ALA A 70 5.23 -24.85 7.76
CA ALA A 70 6.43 -24.02 7.84
C ALA A 70 6.17 -22.52 7.58
N LEU A 71 5.19 -22.18 6.72
CA LEU A 71 4.74 -20.80 6.51
C LEU A 71 3.95 -20.31 7.73
N GLN A 72 3.04 -21.14 8.24
CA GLN A 72 2.20 -20.83 9.39
C GLN A 72 3.03 -20.56 10.65
N ALA A 73 3.96 -21.47 10.96
CA ALA A 73 4.85 -21.37 12.12
C ALA A 73 5.73 -20.11 12.05
N GLU A 74 6.40 -19.86 10.91
CA GLU A 74 7.22 -18.66 10.75
C GLU A 74 6.39 -17.38 10.88
N THR A 75 5.22 -17.33 10.25
CA THR A 75 4.36 -16.16 10.31
C THR A 75 3.89 -15.91 11.75
N ARG A 76 3.48 -16.97 12.46
CA ARG A 76 3.04 -16.88 13.86
C ARG A 76 4.16 -16.37 14.77
N THR A 77 5.35 -16.95 14.69
CA THR A 77 6.51 -16.52 15.49
C THR A 77 6.84 -15.06 15.22
N ASN A 78 6.94 -14.65 13.95
CA ASN A 78 7.27 -13.27 13.61
C ASN A 78 6.19 -12.28 14.06
N LEU A 79 4.91 -12.64 13.98
CA LEU A 79 3.83 -11.78 14.46
C LEU A 79 3.84 -11.65 15.98
N LEU A 80 4.15 -12.73 16.72
CA LEU A 80 4.32 -12.68 18.18
C LEU A 80 5.50 -11.80 18.58
N GLU A 81 6.66 -11.97 17.95
CA GLU A 81 7.82 -11.08 18.17
C GLU A 81 7.47 -9.63 17.84
N LEU A 82 6.78 -9.40 16.73
CA LEU A 82 6.35 -8.08 16.34
C LEU A 82 5.37 -7.50 17.34
N ALA A 83 4.56 -8.31 18.03
CA ALA A 83 3.57 -7.86 19.00
C ALA A 83 4.19 -7.37 20.33
N GLY A 84 5.45 -7.70 20.62
CA GLY A 84 6.18 -7.24 21.80
C GLY A 84 5.73 -7.94 23.08
N ASP A 85 5.85 -7.25 24.22
CA ASP A 85 5.70 -7.86 25.55
C ASP A 85 4.26 -8.24 25.92
N LYS A 86 3.26 -7.60 25.27
CA LYS A 86 1.82 -7.77 25.57
C LYS A 86 1.03 -8.17 24.33
N PRO A 87 1.31 -9.33 23.70
CA PRO A 87 0.65 -9.73 22.46
C PRO A 87 -0.87 -9.90 22.61
N GLU A 88 -1.37 -10.21 23.79
CA GLU A 88 -2.80 -10.30 24.13
C GLU A 88 -3.51 -8.94 24.09
N SER A 89 -2.79 -7.83 24.23
CA SER A 89 -3.36 -6.48 24.13
C SER A 89 -3.61 -6.04 22.68
N ILE A 90 -3.02 -6.74 21.70
CA ILE A 90 -3.13 -6.39 20.29
C ILE A 90 -4.45 -6.96 19.72
N HIS A 91 -5.48 -6.12 19.69
CA HIS A 91 -6.76 -6.47 19.08
C HIS A 91 -6.84 -6.15 17.59
N THR A 92 -5.93 -5.33 17.04
CA THR A 92 -5.95 -4.95 15.62
C THR A 92 -4.57 -4.99 14.98
N ILE A 93 -4.48 -5.59 13.79
CA ILE A 93 -3.30 -5.48 12.92
C ILE A 93 -3.63 -4.54 11.77
N PHE A 94 -2.83 -3.50 11.58
CA PHE A 94 -2.96 -2.56 10.46
C PHE A 94 -1.85 -2.81 9.43
N LEU A 95 -2.24 -3.27 8.25
CA LEU A 95 -1.36 -3.49 7.11
C LEU A 95 -1.49 -2.33 6.12
N SER A 96 -0.37 -1.79 5.62
CA SER A 96 -0.42 -0.82 4.51
C SER A 96 0.70 -1.01 3.51
N PHE A 97 0.40 -1.48 2.29
CA PHE A 97 1.38 -1.56 1.20
C PHE A 97 0.74 -1.79 -0.19
N GLU A 98 1.44 -1.35 -1.25
CA GLU A 98 0.95 -1.42 -2.65
C GLU A 98 0.82 -2.85 -3.19
N ALA A 99 1.79 -3.69 -2.84
CA ALA A 99 2.02 -4.95 -3.54
C ALA A 99 0.86 -5.95 -3.41
N ILE A 100 -0.05 -5.73 -2.46
CA ILE A 100 -1.28 -6.52 -2.29
C ILE A 100 -2.13 -6.42 -3.55
N PHE A 101 -2.35 -5.22 -4.08
CA PHE A 101 -3.08 -5.09 -5.35
C PHE A 101 -2.17 -5.34 -6.55
N GLY A 102 -0.89 -5.02 -6.41
CA GLY A 102 0.10 -5.11 -7.49
C GLY A 102 0.83 -3.78 -7.62
N THR A 103 2.10 -3.81 -7.98
CA THR A 103 2.86 -2.56 -8.14
C THR A 103 2.66 -1.98 -9.52
N LEU A 104 2.79 -0.65 -9.64
CA LEU A 104 2.66 0.09 -10.90
C LEU A 104 3.47 -0.54 -12.04
N ARG A 105 4.78 -0.69 -11.83
CA ARG A 105 5.68 -1.33 -12.79
C ARG A 105 5.21 -2.73 -13.15
N SER A 106 4.77 -3.49 -12.14
CA SER A 106 4.35 -4.87 -12.35
C SER A 106 3.03 -5.00 -13.13
N GLY A 107 2.17 -3.99 -13.05
CA GLY A 107 0.91 -3.94 -13.77
C GLY A 107 1.07 -3.45 -15.19
N LEU A 108 1.93 -2.46 -15.42
CA LEU A 108 1.91 -1.68 -16.67
C LEU A 108 3.14 -1.82 -17.57
N ILE A 109 4.29 -2.25 -17.04
CA ILE A 109 5.57 -2.17 -17.78
C ILE A 109 6.25 -3.53 -17.97
N ASP A 110 6.15 -4.43 -16.99
CA ASP A 110 6.81 -5.74 -17.08
C ASP A 110 6.02 -6.69 -18.00
N GLU A 111 6.09 -6.46 -19.31
CA GLU A 111 5.63 -7.39 -20.36
C GLU A 111 6.62 -8.57 -20.44
N GLY A 112 6.13 -9.81 -20.35
CA GLY A 112 7.00 -11.00 -20.41
C GLY A 112 7.45 -11.57 -19.06
N ARG A 113 6.60 -11.49 -18.01
CA ARG A 113 6.85 -12.28 -16.81
C ARG A 113 6.96 -13.76 -17.14
N ASN A 114 8.03 -14.39 -16.66
CA ASN A 114 8.15 -15.85 -16.63
C ASN A 114 6.86 -16.47 -16.08
N LYS A 115 6.47 -17.64 -16.62
CA LYS A 115 5.33 -18.39 -16.11
C LYS A 115 5.54 -18.68 -14.62
N VAL A 116 4.79 -17.98 -13.77
CA VAL A 116 4.86 -18.14 -12.32
C VAL A 116 3.89 -19.24 -11.86
N PRO A 117 4.17 -19.94 -10.75
CA PRO A 117 3.38 -21.08 -10.29
C PRO A 117 1.89 -20.80 -10.05
N ASN A 118 1.54 -19.53 -9.79
CA ASN A 118 0.17 -19.05 -9.57
C ASN A 118 -0.51 -18.51 -10.84
N LYS A 119 0.15 -18.63 -12.01
CA LYS A 119 -0.32 -18.14 -13.31
C LYS A 119 -0.57 -16.62 -13.37
N GLU A 120 -0.04 -15.83 -12.43
CA GLU A 120 -0.14 -14.36 -12.42
C GLU A 120 0.94 -13.67 -13.27
N HIS A 121 0.83 -13.80 -14.60
CA HIS A 121 1.85 -13.32 -15.55
C HIS A 121 1.33 -12.32 -16.59
N LYS A 122 0.02 -12.01 -16.58
CA LYS A 122 -0.55 -11.03 -17.52
C LYS A 122 -0.40 -9.59 -16.99
N PRO A 123 -0.22 -8.59 -17.87
CA PRO A 123 -0.25 -7.18 -17.49
C PRO A 123 -1.66 -6.77 -17.00
N GLY A 124 -1.80 -5.56 -16.50
CA GLY A 124 -3.03 -5.00 -15.93
C GLY A 124 -2.81 -4.54 -14.50
N LEU A 125 -2.88 -3.23 -14.27
CA LEU A 125 -2.75 -2.68 -12.92
C LEU A 125 -3.90 -3.18 -12.05
N TYR A 126 -3.55 -3.82 -10.93
CA TYR A 126 -4.49 -4.41 -9.96
C TYR A 126 -5.29 -5.63 -10.43
N ARG A 127 -4.95 -6.20 -11.59
CA ARG A 127 -5.56 -7.43 -12.13
C ARG A 127 -5.71 -8.57 -11.12
N TYR A 128 -4.73 -8.72 -10.25
CA TYR A 128 -4.65 -9.82 -9.27
C TYR A 128 -4.99 -9.40 -7.84
N ALA A 129 -5.60 -8.22 -7.63
CA ALA A 129 -5.90 -7.68 -6.30
C ALA A 129 -6.73 -8.63 -5.44
N LYS A 130 -7.82 -9.20 -5.97
CA LYS A 130 -8.65 -10.17 -5.26
C LYS A 130 -7.87 -11.43 -4.86
N ALA A 131 -7.11 -12.00 -5.81
CA ALA A 131 -6.34 -13.22 -5.61
C ALA A 131 -5.27 -13.05 -4.52
N ARG A 132 -4.52 -11.95 -4.59
CA ARG A 132 -3.50 -11.60 -3.60
C ARG A 132 -4.09 -11.29 -2.23
N THR A 133 -5.18 -10.53 -2.18
CA THR A 133 -5.90 -10.25 -0.92
C THR A 133 -6.37 -11.55 -0.27
N LYS A 134 -6.94 -12.48 -1.05
CA LYS A 134 -7.33 -13.81 -0.56
C LYS A 134 -6.15 -14.59 0.02
N ARG A 135 -4.98 -14.58 -0.64
CA ARG A 135 -3.76 -15.25 -0.12
C ARG A 135 -3.26 -14.64 1.18
N LEU A 136 -3.30 -13.31 1.29
CA LEU A 136 -2.97 -12.63 2.54
C LEU A 136 -3.89 -13.06 3.67
N MET A 137 -5.21 -13.05 3.42
CA MET A 137 -6.22 -13.42 4.41
C MET A 137 -6.03 -14.86 4.87
N THR A 138 -5.96 -15.82 3.93
CA THR A 138 -5.73 -17.22 4.24
C THR A 138 -4.39 -17.42 4.97
N GLY A 139 -3.32 -16.77 4.52
CA GLY A 139 -2.01 -16.81 5.17
C GLY A 139 -2.06 -16.38 6.63
N LEU A 140 -2.75 -15.29 6.94
CA LEU A 140 -2.85 -14.76 8.30
C LEU A 140 -3.80 -15.58 9.17
N GLU A 141 -4.99 -15.93 8.67
CA GLU A 141 -5.97 -16.77 9.37
C GLU A 141 -5.39 -18.12 9.76
N ASP A 142 -4.72 -18.79 8.82
CA ASP A 142 -4.10 -20.09 9.06
C ASP A 142 -2.96 -19.99 10.08
N SER A 143 -2.15 -18.93 10.02
CA SER A 143 -1.01 -18.74 10.93
C SER A 143 -1.43 -18.34 12.34
N LEU A 144 -2.50 -17.56 12.48
CA LEU A 144 -3.06 -17.15 13.77
C LEU A 144 -3.96 -18.23 14.38
N GLY A 145 -4.42 -19.20 13.57
CA GLY A 145 -5.37 -20.22 13.99
C GLY A 145 -6.77 -19.66 14.24
N GLN A 146 -7.11 -18.52 13.63
CA GLN A 146 -8.36 -17.80 13.87
C GLN A 146 -9.08 -17.53 12.55
N ARG A 147 -10.33 -18.02 12.45
CA ARG A 147 -11.20 -17.82 11.29
C ARG A 147 -12.17 -16.65 11.44
N SER A 148 -12.43 -16.22 12.67
CA SER A 148 -13.36 -15.15 13.04
C SER A 148 -12.70 -13.77 13.08
N ILE A 149 -11.71 -13.51 12.22
CA ILE A 149 -11.06 -12.20 12.13
C ILE A 149 -11.97 -11.28 11.28
N GLU A 150 -12.34 -10.13 11.82
CA GLU A 150 -12.99 -9.07 11.05
C GLU A 150 -11.97 -8.43 10.10
N TRP A 151 -12.28 -8.38 8.81
CA TRP A 151 -11.43 -7.75 7.81
C TRP A 151 -11.99 -6.40 7.38
N THR A 152 -11.12 -5.40 7.30
CA THR A 152 -11.43 -4.14 6.61
C THR A 152 -10.43 -3.93 5.48
N VAL A 153 -10.87 -4.00 4.22
CA VAL A 153 -10.04 -3.62 3.07
C VAL A 153 -10.37 -2.20 2.69
N LEU A 154 -9.43 -1.29 2.93
CA LEU A 154 -9.55 0.13 2.63
C LEU A 154 -8.66 0.49 1.45
N PHE A 155 -9.22 1.15 0.43
CA PHE A 155 -8.42 1.74 -0.63
C PHE A 155 -8.94 3.11 -1.00
N ALA A 156 -8.03 4.04 -1.28
CA ALA A 156 -8.38 5.37 -1.73
C ALA A 156 -8.45 5.40 -3.25
N ASN A 157 -9.54 5.90 -3.84
CA ASN A 157 -9.66 6.19 -5.26
C ASN A 157 -9.43 7.68 -5.55
N ARG A 158 -9.38 8.05 -6.83
CA ARG A 158 -9.18 9.41 -7.30
C ARG A 158 -9.90 9.59 -8.63
N ASN A 159 -10.09 10.83 -9.08
CA ASN A 159 -10.42 11.10 -10.47
C ASN A 159 -9.55 10.25 -11.43
N PRO A 160 -10.14 9.49 -12.39
CA PRO A 160 -9.41 8.54 -13.23
C PRO A 160 -8.25 9.16 -14.01
N GLU A 161 -8.43 10.35 -14.58
CA GLU A 161 -7.39 11.01 -15.36
C GLU A 161 -6.24 11.47 -14.45
N ALA A 162 -6.57 12.06 -13.29
CA ALA A 162 -5.57 12.43 -12.28
C ALA A 162 -4.78 11.21 -11.77
N PHE A 163 -5.44 10.06 -11.62
CA PHE A 163 -4.80 8.80 -11.27
C PHE A 163 -3.82 8.34 -12.36
N ILE A 164 -4.26 8.29 -13.63
CA ILE A 164 -3.42 7.88 -14.76
C ILE A 164 -2.22 8.85 -14.92
N ARG A 165 -2.43 10.17 -14.82
CA ARG A 165 -1.35 11.18 -14.82
C ARG A 165 -0.36 10.97 -13.68
N SER A 166 -0.84 10.62 -12.48
CA SER A 166 0.03 10.29 -11.35
C SER A 166 0.84 9.03 -11.60
N CYS A 167 0.26 8.00 -12.22
CA CYS A 167 0.95 6.78 -12.62
C CYS A 167 2.05 7.08 -13.65
N HIS A 168 1.71 7.82 -14.71
CA HIS A 168 2.64 8.25 -15.76
C HIS A 168 3.85 9.00 -15.18
N THR A 169 3.56 10.05 -14.40
CA THR A 169 4.57 10.85 -13.71
C THR A 169 5.49 9.98 -12.86
N GLN A 170 4.92 9.01 -12.14
CA GLN A 170 5.69 8.14 -11.27
C GLN A 170 6.63 7.21 -12.05
N LEU A 171 6.19 6.69 -13.19
CA LEU A 171 6.99 5.86 -14.08
C LEU A 171 8.14 6.66 -14.72
N ILE A 172 7.89 7.89 -15.14
CA ILE A 172 8.93 8.81 -15.60
C ILE A 172 9.96 9.05 -14.49
N LYS A 173 9.51 9.44 -13.28
CA LYS A 173 10.38 9.64 -12.11
C LYS A 173 11.21 8.40 -11.78
N GLU A 174 10.67 7.21 -11.97
CA GLU A 174 11.37 5.94 -11.72
C GLU A 174 12.23 5.47 -12.89
N GLY A 175 12.21 6.19 -14.02
CA GLY A 175 12.99 5.82 -15.20
C GLY A 175 12.45 4.57 -15.89
N HIS A 176 11.14 4.34 -15.78
CA HIS A 176 10.40 3.20 -16.32
C HIS A 176 9.47 3.65 -17.46
N HIS A 177 10.06 4.18 -18.53
CA HIS A 177 9.37 4.64 -19.73
C HIS A 177 10.22 4.31 -20.97
N THR A 178 9.56 4.28 -22.12
CA THR A 178 10.14 4.27 -23.47
C THR A 178 9.96 5.67 -24.08
N PRO A 179 10.58 5.98 -25.23
CA PRO A 179 10.31 7.24 -25.95
C PRO A 179 8.81 7.46 -26.18
N GLU A 180 8.07 6.42 -26.57
CA GLU A 180 6.64 6.49 -26.87
C GLU A 180 5.81 6.68 -25.59
N THR A 181 6.08 5.88 -24.55
CA THR A 181 5.35 5.95 -23.28
C THR A 181 5.77 7.11 -22.38
N SER A 182 6.70 7.95 -22.83
CA SER A 182 6.99 9.26 -22.23
C SER A 182 5.91 10.31 -22.55
N HIS A 183 5.18 10.10 -23.66
CA HIS A 183 4.03 10.92 -24.03
C HIS A 183 2.78 10.43 -23.29
N PHE A 184 2.12 11.35 -22.60
CA PHE A 184 0.99 11.01 -21.74
C PHE A 184 -0.17 10.37 -22.51
N ASP A 185 -0.51 10.87 -23.70
CA ASP A 185 -1.64 10.34 -24.47
C ASP A 185 -1.38 8.91 -24.95
N THR A 186 -0.17 8.64 -25.44
CA THR A 186 0.24 7.28 -25.79
C THR A 186 0.20 6.36 -24.58
N PHE A 187 0.77 6.77 -23.44
CA PHE A 187 0.71 6.00 -22.20
C PHE A 187 -0.74 5.71 -21.77
N ARG A 188 -1.61 6.71 -21.81
CA ARG A 188 -3.03 6.60 -21.45
C ARG A 188 -3.77 5.59 -22.32
N GLN A 189 -3.44 5.53 -23.61
CA GLN A 189 -4.10 4.65 -24.58
C GLN A 189 -3.57 3.20 -24.52
N THR A 190 -2.29 3.01 -24.21
CA THR A 190 -1.65 1.68 -24.28
C THR A 190 -1.58 0.96 -22.93
N ALA A 191 -1.58 1.67 -21.81
CA ALA A 191 -1.49 1.06 -20.48
C ALA A 191 -2.82 0.39 -20.04
N ASP A 192 -2.72 -0.83 -19.51
CA ASP A 192 -3.89 -1.60 -19.05
C ASP A 192 -4.37 -1.17 -17.65
N PHE A 193 -5.33 -0.24 -17.65
CA PHE A 193 -6.05 0.22 -16.46
C PHE A 193 -7.42 -0.46 -16.26
N SER A 194 -7.76 -1.49 -17.06
CA SER A 194 -9.09 -2.13 -17.05
C SER A 194 -9.49 -2.73 -15.69
N HIS A 195 -8.50 -3.02 -14.83
CA HIS A 195 -8.69 -3.58 -13.50
C HIS A 195 -8.52 -2.56 -12.36
N SER A 196 -8.36 -1.27 -12.70
CA SER A 196 -8.19 -0.18 -11.74
C SER A 196 -9.44 0.69 -11.54
N ASP A 197 -10.53 0.37 -12.24
CA ASP A 197 -11.83 0.99 -11.99
C ASP A 197 -12.26 0.75 -10.52
N PRO A 198 -12.57 1.80 -9.74
CA PRO A 198 -12.88 1.64 -8.33
C PRO A 198 -14.10 0.76 -8.06
N GLN A 199 -15.16 0.85 -8.86
CA GLN A 199 -16.38 0.08 -8.65
C GLN A 199 -16.16 -1.39 -8.95
N GLN A 200 -15.51 -1.71 -10.08
CA GLN A 200 -15.15 -3.09 -10.43
C GLN A 200 -14.20 -3.71 -9.40
N LEU A 201 -13.24 -2.94 -8.91
CA LEU A 201 -12.30 -3.39 -7.88
C LEU A 201 -13.03 -3.68 -6.56
N GLU A 202 -13.92 -2.78 -6.13
CA GLU A 202 -14.77 -2.96 -4.94
C GLU A 202 -15.64 -4.21 -5.05
N GLN A 203 -16.33 -4.39 -6.18
CA GLN A 203 -17.14 -5.57 -6.45
C GLN A 203 -16.30 -6.85 -6.45
N SER A 204 -15.11 -6.82 -7.06
CA SER A 204 -14.20 -7.96 -7.12
C SER A 204 -13.73 -8.38 -5.73
N LEU A 205 -13.36 -7.41 -4.88
CA LEU A 205 -12.95 -7.64 -3.49
C LEU A 205 -14.11 -8.10 -2.61
N SER A 206 -15.31 -7.54 -2.80
CA SER A 206 -16.51 -7.90 -2.05
C SER A 206 -16.93 -9.36 -2.25
N LYS A 207 -16.55 -10.00 -3.36
CA LYS A 207 -16.71 -11.45 -3.55
C LYS A 207 -15.95 -12.30 -2.51
N LEU A 208 -15.03 -11.72 -1.74
CA LEU A 208 -14.34 -12.41 -0.63
C LEU A 208 -15.19 -12.49 0.65
N ARG A 209 -16.29 -11.72 0.76
CA ARG A 209 -17.24 -11.73 1.89
C ARG A 209 -17.97 -13.06 2.06
N SER A 210 -18.08 -13.86 1.00
CA SER A 210 -18.81 -15.14 1.05
C SER A 210 -18.26 -16.16 2.06
N LYS A 211 -17.03 -15.96 2.56
CA LYS A 211 -16.39 -16.85 3.54
C LYS A 211 -15.80 -16.11 4.75
N ARG A 212 -16.01 -14.79 4.84
CA ARG A 212 -15.31 -13.92 5.78
C ARG A 212 -16.19 -12.76 6.21
N ASP A 213 -16.05 -12.36 7.46
CA ASP A 213 -16.48 -11.05 7.89
C ASP A 213 -15.54 -10.01 7.27
N LEU A 214 -16.00 -9.33 6.22
CA LEU A 214 -15.20 -8.43 5.42
C LEU A 214 -16.00 -7.19 5.05
N THR A 215 -15.50 -6.05 5.48
CA THR A 215 -15.91 -4.74 4.98
C THR A 215 -14.91 -4.24 3.93
N VAL A 216 -15.41 -3.78 2.79
CA VAL A 216 -14.60 -3.08 1.78
C VAL A 216 -14.99 -1.61 1.85
N VAL A 217 -14.00 -0.73 2.03
CA VAL A 217 -14.19 0.70 2.18
C VAL A 217 -13.41 1.43 1.10
N THR A 218 -14.14 2.20 0.31
CA THR A 218 -13.58 3.08 -0.72
C THR A 218 -13.54 4.51 -0.18
N LEU A 219 -12.40 5.21 -0.33
CA LEU A 219 -12.24 6.60 0.09
C LEU A 219 -11.87 7.47 -1.12
N ASN A 220 -12.63 8.53 -1.39
CA ASN A 220 -12.25 9.47 -2.44
C ASN A 220 -11.13 10.39 -1.94
N TYR A 221 -9.93 10.27 -2.52
CA TYR A 221 -8.77 11.06 -2.13
C TYR A 221 -8.99 12.56 -2.32
N ASP A 222 -9.62 12.96 -3.42
CA ASP A 222 -9.84 14.37 -3.74
C ASP A 222 -10.84 15.02 -2.76
N GLN A 223 -11.80 14.25 -2.22
CA GLN A 223 -12.74 14.72 -1.20
C GLN A 223 -12.19 14.59 0.24
N ALA A 224 -11.33 13.61 0.48
CA ALA A 224 -10.84 13.27 1.81
C ALA A 224 -9.51 13.95 2.16
N SER A 225 -8.92 14.73 1.25
CA SER A 225 -7.63 15.39 1.46
C SER A 225 -7.72 16.90 1.23
N ASN A 226 -6.83 17.65 1.88
CA ASN A 226 -6.61 19.06 1.63
C ASN A 226 -5.11 19.24 1.32
N PRO A 227 -4.73 19.82 0.16
CA PRO A 227 -3.34 20.08 -0.16
C PRO A 227 -2.63 20.99 0.87
N GLN A 228 -3.35 21.95 1.45
CA GLN A 228 -2.82 22.86 2.46
C GLN A 228 -2.77 22.25 3.87
N GLU A 229 -3.54 21.19 4.09
CA GLU A 229 -3.60 20.48 5.37
C GLU A 229 -3.56 18.96 5.17
N PRO A 230 -2.37 18.37 4.94
CA PRO A 230 -2.23 16.94 4.61
C PRO A 230 -2.75 15.98 5.69
N SER A 231 -2.76 16.42 6.95
CA SER A 231 -3.31 15.69 8.11
C SER A 231 -4.79 15.34 7.94
N ILE A 232 -5.58 16.14 7.22
CA ILE A 232 -7.01 15.84 6.95
C ILE A 232 -7.16 14.45 6.33
N PHE A 233 -6.30 14.08 5.39
CA PHE A 233 -6.35 12.75 4.78
C PHE A 233 -6.02 11.62 5.76
N LEU A 234 -5.07 11.85 6.67
CA LEU A 234 -4.75 10.89 7.72
C LEU A 234 -5.93 10.67 8.65
N TRP A 235 -6.58 11.74 9.11
CA TRP A 235 -7.72 11.66 10.03
C TRP A 235 -8.93 11.00 9.38
N ASN A 236 -9.26 11.37 8.14
CA ASN A 236 -10.34 10.74 7.40
C ASN A 236 -10.08 9.23 7.17
N LEU A 237 -8.84 8.85 6.88
CA LEU A 237 -8.47 7.46 6.73
C LEU A 237 -8.52 6.70 8.06
N LEU A 238 -8.01 7.29 9.16
CA LEU A 238 -8.03 6.67 10.48
C LEU A 238 -9.45 6.50 11.02
N LYS A 239 -10.36 7.44 10.79
CA LYS A 239 -11.78 7.30 11.17
C LYS A 239 -12.44 6.07 10.52
N ARG A 240 -12.04 5.73 9.29
CA ARG A 240 -12.54 4.54 8.59
C ARG A 240 -11.81 3.26 9.01
N ALA A 241 -10.50 3.35 9.20
CA ALA A 241 -9.63 2.21 9.50
C ALA A 241 -9.73 1.76 10.97
N LEU A 242 -9.73 2.71 11.91
CA LEU A 242 -9.64 2.53 13.35
C LEU A 242 -10.67 3.41 14.08
N PRO A 243 -11.98 3.23 13.82
CA PRO A 243 -13.02 4.13 14.32
C PRO A 243 -12.99 4.34 15.84
N ASN A 244 -12.67 3.29 16.60
CA ASN A 244 -12.63 3.34 18.06
C ASN A 244 -11.39 4.07 18.61
N GLN A 245 -10.32 4.19 17.82
CA GLN A 245 -9.05 4.80 18.24
C GLN A 245 -8.82 6.17 17.58
N ALA A 246 -9.55 6.50 16.51
CA ALA A 246 -9.23 7.61 15.63
C ALA A 246 -9.17 8.97 16.34
N ASP A 247 -10.17 9.31 17.17
CA ASP A 247 -10.25 10.61 17.83
C ASP A 247 -9.20 10.75 18.93
N LEU A 248 -8.95 9.69 19.71
CA LEU A 248 -7.90 9.67 20.73
C LEU A 248 -6.51 9.75 20.10
N LEU A 249 -6.27 9.01 19.00
CA LEU A 249 -5.03 9.10 18.24
C LEU A 249 -4.84 10.51 17.69
N LYS A 250 -5.88 11.14 17.16
CA LYS A 250 -5.82 12.53 16.66
C LYS A 250 -5.39 13.48 17.78
N GLN A 251 -6.08 13.46 18.93
CA GLN A 251 -5.74 14.30 20.08
C GLN A 251 -4.29 14.11 20.55
N GLN A 252 -3.86 12.87 20.72
CA GLN A 252 -2.51 12.55 21.19
C GLN A 252 -1.42 12.95 20.18
N LEU A 253 -1.70 12.85 18.88
CA LEU A 253 -0.76 13.21 17.82
C LEU A 253 -0.64 14.71 17.62
N GLU A 254 -1.75 15.46 17.76
CA GLU A 254 -1.78 16.92 17.67
C GLU A 254 -1.18 17.59 18.91
N ALA A 255 -1.32 16.98 20.09
CA ALA A 255 -0.69 17.47 21.32
C ALA A 255 0.81 17.16 21.43
N SER A 256 1.36 16.29 20.56
CA SER A 256 2.76 15.90 20.63
C SER A 256 3.67 16.95 19.98
N PRO A 257 4.61 17.56 20.74
CA PRO A 257 5.56 18.54 20.21
C PRO A 257 6.60 17.91 19.26
N GLU A 258 6.65 16.58 19.13
CA GLU A 258 7.58 15.87 18.24
C GLU A 258 6.99 15.64 16.83
N ASN A 259 5.77 16.10 16.59
CA ASN A 259 4.97 15.76 15.40
C ASN A 259 4.84 16.89 14.36
N ASP A 260 5.82 17.77 14.26
CA ASP A 260 5.93 18.89 13.28
C ASP A 260 5.84 18.45 11.80
N LYS A 261 5.72 17.15 11.53
CA LYS A 261 5.63 16.56 10.19
C LYS A 261 4.20 16.16 9.80
N LEU A 262 3.20 16.35 10.65
CA LEU A 262 1.78 16.24 10.25
C LEU A 262 1.44 17.23 9.11
N ALA A 263 2.07 18.40 9.10
CA ALA A 263 1.91 19.38 8.04
C ALA A 263 2.76 19.10 6.77
N LYS A 264 3.66 18.10 6.78
CA LYS A 264 4.63 17.89 5.68
C LYS A 264 4.20 16.76 4.76
N THR A 265 3.96 17.07 3.48
CA THR A 265 3.78 16.06 2.44
C THR A 265 5.13 15.40 2.10
N PRO A 266 5.26 14.06 2.23
CA PRO A 266 6.44 13.36 1.79
C PRO A 266 6.42 13.18 0.27
N ASN A 267 7.57 13.42 -0.35
CA ASN A 267 7.84 13.25 -1.78
C ASN A 267 7.03 14.22 -2.66
N PRO A 268 7.49 15.48 -2.81
CA PRO A 268 6.85 16.39 -3.75
C PRO A 268 6.83 15.78 -5.17
N GLY A 269 5.77 16.10 -5.92
CA GLY A 269 5.76 15.89 -7.36
C GLY A 269 6.92 16.66 -8.00
N LEU A 270 7.41 16.21 -9.15
CA LEU A 270 8.32 17.05 -9.93
C LEU A 270 7.51 18.14 -10.66
N SER A 271 8.08 19.34 -10.78
CA SER A 271 7.60 20.37 -11.69
C SER A 271 7.68 19.90 -13.14
N GLU A 272 7.05 20.63 -14.06
CA GLU A 272 7.14 20.34 -15.51
C GLU A 272 8.60 20.28 -15.95
N ARG A 273 9.40 21.29 -15.55
CA ARG A 273 10.84 21.31 -15.80
C ARG A 273 11.56 20.09 -15.21
N GLY A 274 11.19 19.67 -13.99
CA GLY A 274 11.75 18.47 -13.37
C GLY A 274 11.43 17.19 -14.15
N LEU A 275 10.24 17.10 -14.75
CA LEU A 275 9.84 15.97 -15.60
C LEU A 275 10.56 15.97 -16.94
N GLU A 276 10.71 17.12 -17.59
CA GLU A 276 11.51 17.26 -18.81
C GLU A 276 12.95 16.80 -18.58
N LEU A 277 13.59 17.29 -17.51
CA LEU A 277 14.94 16.88 -17.14
C LEU A 277 15.01 15.38 -16.86
N ALA A 278 13.98 14.80 -16.22
CA ALA A 278 13.94 13.37 -15.99
C ALA A 278 13.92 12.58 -17.32
N LEU A 279 13.13 13.02 -18.30
CA LEU A 279 13.04 12.38 -19.62
C LEU A 279 14.37 12.48 -20.38
N GLN A 280 14.95 13.68 -20.45
CA GLN A 280 16.21 13.93 -21.16
C GLN A 280 17.39 13.19 -20.53
N ALA A 281 17.44 13.15 -19.21
CA ALA A 281 18.57 12.57 -18.48
C ALA A 281 18.51 11.05 -18.37
N ARG A 282 17.33 10.42 -18.44
CA ARG A 282 17.18 8.99 -18.17
C ARG A 282 18.13 8.10 -19.02
N PRO A 283 18.33 8.33 -20.32
CA PRO A 283 19.27 7.54 -21.14
C PRO A 283 20.74 7.66 -20.70
N LEU A 284 21.10 8.73 -19.99
CA LEU A 284 22.49 9.05 -19.60
C LEU A 284 22.95 8.33 -18.33
N PHE A 285 22.02 7.74 -17.56
CA PHE A 285 22.30 7.16 -16.25
C PHE A 285 22.03 5.66 -16.21
N SER A 286 22.92 4.92 -15.54
CA SER A 286 22.62 3.56 -15.09
C SER A 286 21.48 3.56 -14.07
N ARG A 287 20.92 2.37 -13.75
CA ARG A 287 19.83 2.26 -12.76
C ARG A 287 20.23 2.75 -11.37
N SER A 288 21.47 2.52 -10.94
CA SER A 288 21.98 2.97 -9.63
C SER A 288 22.15 4.49 -9.58
N GLU A 289 22.71 5.08 -10.64
CA GLU A 289 22.91 6.52 -10.74
C GLU A 289 21.59 7.27 -10.90
N TRP A 290 20.65 6.69 -11.66
CA TRP A 290 19.30 7.23 -11.81
C TRP A 290 18.61 7.46 -10.46
N LYS A 291 18.80 6.54 -9.51
CA LYS A 291 18.24 6.69 -8.16
C LYS A 291 18.80 7.90 -7.42
N LEU A 292 20.07 8.24 -7.62
CA LEU A 292 20.71 9.43 -7.05
C LEU A 292 20.23 10.69 -7.77
N PHE A 293 20.22 10.68 -9.10
CA PHE A 293 19.75 11.79 -9.92
C PHE A 293 18.28 12.13 -9.65
N ARG A 294 17.42 11.11 -9.51
CA ARG A 294 16.03 11.29 -9.09
C ARG A 294 15.90 12.04 -7.76
N LYS A 295 16.75 11.74 -6.77
CA LYS A 295 16.73 12.48 -5.48
C LYS A 295 17.14 13.93 -5.67
N PHE A 296 18.10 14.20 -6.55
CA PHE A 296 18.48 15.55 -6.93
C PHE A 296 17.29 16.30 -7.57
N LEU A 297 16.56 15.67 -8.49
CA LEU A 297 15.34 16.26 -9.07
C LEU A 297 14.27 16.53 -8.02
N GLU A 298 14.01 15.57 -7.13
CA GLU A 298 13.00 15.71 -6.06
C GLU A 298 13.34 16.83 -5.06
N LYS A 299 14.62 17.19 -4.93
CA LYS A 299 15.09 18.28 -4.05
C LYS A 299 15.00 19.65 -4.72
N ASN A 300 15.37 19.75 -6.00
CA ASN A 300 15.60 21.03 -6.67
C ASN A 300 14.49 21.42 -7.66
N PHE A 301 13.66 20.48 -8.08
CA PHE A 301 12.60 20.67 -9.07
C PHE A 301 11.26 20.12 -8.58
N CYS A 302 10.94 20.40 -7.32
CA CYS A 302 9.62 20.09 -6.76
C CYS A 302 8.52 20.99 -7.36
N LYS A 303 7.29 20.51 -7.41
CA LYS A 303 6.13 21.38 -7.64
C LYS A 303 6.03 22.37 -6.48
N SER A 304 5.95 23.66 -6.81
CA SER A 304 5.50 24.69 -5.87
C SER A 304 4.13 24.28 -5.35
N SER A 305 3.96 24.35 -4.02
CA SER A 305 2.70 24.02 -3.34
C SER A 305 1.72 25.17 -3.45
#